data_AF-A0A2P4P1Z4-F1
#
_entry.id   AF-A0A2P4P1Z4-F1
#
_cell.length_a   1.000
_cell.length_b   1.000
_cell.length_c   1.000
_cell.angle_alpha   90.00
_cell.angle_beta   90.00
_cell.angle_gamma   90.00
#
_symmetry.space_group_name_H-M   'P 1'
#
loop_
_entity.id
_entity.type
_entity.pdbx_description
1 polymer ?
#
loop_
_entity_poly.entity_id
_entity_poly.type
_entity_poly.pdbx_seq_one_letter_code
_entity_poly.pdbx_strand_id
1 'polypeptide(L)'
;MNENSKEENMKVLIKSKINDPNKKLFLNGDDPFDEKNWVTGKDLVFGLIADIGFRKIYKVKDCLKEYRDLLLLAGASEIKTPSISLLSNPTFNSKDKLLNSLLDKLVSQSDDKNFDVIFIIGEEKIGANKCVLSAVSTYFETMFSNGSNKSTENKIEISINDTTPNIFWVILRWLYGQSFEDAAKSVLRKRDEFTTEKESYELTFLIDILKATDFYEVELKDEVEDLIINSKYINFANVCEILELSDKFKATRLKDYCEKYIKLNRQLVIDQLVEFHEDTNERSKMLDLLLAVNE
;
A
#
# COMPACT_ATOMS: atom_id res chain seq x y z
N MET A 1 20.91 29.64 -47.18
CA MET A 1 21.47 28.28 -47.47
C MET A 1 20.70 27.18 -46.77
N ASN A 2 20.37 27.33 -45.47
CA ASN A 2 19.62 26.31 -44.73
C ASN A 2 18.19 26.05 -45.27
N GLU A 3 17.48 27.10 -45.64
CA GLU A 3 16.15 26.98 -46.26
C GLU A 3 16.25 26.24 -47.60
N ASN A 4 17.22 26.63 -48.43
CA ASN A 4 17.50 25.97 -49.70
C ASN A 4 17.95 24.50 -49.54
N SER A 5 18.56 24.08 -48.42
CA SER A 5 18.91 22.68 -48.21
C SER A 5 17.72 21.74 -48.01
N LYS A 6 16.52 22.31 -47.77
CA LYS A 6 15.26 21.56 -47.65
C LYS A 6 14.64 21.26 -49.01
N GLU A 7 14.98 22.00 -50.06
CA GLU A 7 14.47 21.81 -51.41
C GLU A 7 15.32 20.81 -52.21
N GLU A 8 14.68 19.78 -52.78
CA GLU A 8 15.39 18.67 -53.47
C GLU A 8 16.27 19.16 -54.64
N ASN A 9 15.78 20.13 -55.43
CA ASN A 9 16.50 20.69 -56.57
C ASN A 9 17.78 21.44 -56.17
N MET A 10 17.82 22.00 -54.96
CA MET A 10 18.95 22.80 -54.47
C MET A 10 20.01 21.95 -53.76
N LYS A 11 19.69 20.71 -53.35
CA LYS A 11 20.64 19.79 -52.69
C LYS A 11 21.85 19.47 -53.58
N VAL A 12 21.65 19.25 -54.88
CA VAL A 12 22.73 18.94 -55.83
C VAL A 12 23.68 20.13 -55.99
N LEU A 13 23.13 21.35 -56.05
CA LEU A 13 23.92 22.57 -56.15
C LEU A 13 24.69 22.86 -54.86
N ILE A 14 24.09 22.62 -53.69
CA ILE A 14 24.76 22.78 -52.40
C ILE A 14 25.90 21.77 -52.26
N LYS A 15 25.69 20.50 -52.61
CA LYS A 15 26.75 19.47 -52.60
C LYS A 15 27.91 19.81 -53.53
N SER A 16 27.64 20.37 -54.72
CA SER A 16 28.71 20.77 -55.65
C SER A 16 29.51 21.98 -55.16
N LYS A 17 28.90 22.86 -54.35
CA LYS A 17 29.57 24.00 -53.71
C LYS A 17 30.32 23.61 -52.42
N ILE A 18 29.85 22.59 -51.71
CA ILE A 18 30.48 21.98 -50.53
C ILE A 18 31.17 20.66 -50.93
N ASN A 19 31.93 20.71 -52.02
CA ASN A 19 32.52 19.51 -52.63
C ASN A 19 33.75 18.98 -51.88
N ASP A 20 34.35 19.77 -50.98
CA ASP A 20 35.48 19.36 -50.16
C ASP A 20 35.02 19.00 -48.73
N PRO A 21 34.94 17.70 -48.40
CA PRO A 21 34.52 17.25 -47.07
C PRO A 21 35.58 17.53 -45.99
N ASN A 22 36.80 17.94 -46.35
CA ASN A 22 37.86 18.29 -45.40
C ASN A 22 37.90 19.78 -45.06
N LYS A 23 37.06 20.60 -45.72
CA LYS A 23 37.03 22.03 -45.49
C LYS A 23 36.29 22.35 -44.19
N LYS A 24 36.96 23.09 -43.31
CA LYS A 24 36.37 23.59 -42.05
C LYS A 24 35.42 24.74 -42.37
N LEU A 25 34.15 24.43 -42.53
CA LEU A 25 33.13 25.37 -42.99
C LEU A 25 32.14 25.78 -41.90
N PHE A 26 32.09 25.05 -40.78
CA PHE A 26 31.06 25.23 -39.77
C PHE A 26 31.67 25.69 -38.46
N LEU A 27 31.11 26.76 -37.92
CA LEU A 27 31.44 27.27 -36.60
C LEU A 27 30.65 26.48 -35.54
N ASN A 28 31.26 25.43 -34.98
CA ASN A 28 30.69 24.59 -33.92
C ASN A 28 31.10 25.10 -32.53
N GLY A 29 30.77 26.36 -32.26
CA GLY A 29 31.09 27.10 -31.05
C GLY A 29 30.61 28.54 -31.15
N ASP A 30 30.93 29.34 -30.15
CA ASP A 30 30.40 30.72 -30.05
C ASP A 30 31.40 31.78 -30.53
N ASP A 31 32.69 31.46 -30.58
CA ASP A 31 33.75 32.40 -30.97
C ASP A 31 34.27 32.11 -32.40
N PRO A 32 34.00 32.99 -33.39
CA PRO A 32 34.49 32.83 -34.76
C PRO A 32 36.00 33.04 -34.93
N PHE A 33 36.67 33.63 -33.96
CA PHE A 33 38.12 33.87 -33.99
C PHE A 33 38.93 32.71 -33.39
N ASP A 34 38.27 31.77 -32.71
CA ASP A 34 38.90 30.51 -32.28
C ASP A 34 38.86 29.47 -33.40
N GLU A 35 40.01 29.20 -34.01
CA GLU A 35 40.17 28.20 -35.08
C GLU A 35 39.73 26.78 -34.69
N LYS A 36 39.64 26.48 -33.39
CA LYS A 36 39.15 25.19 -32.88
C LYS A 36 37.64 25.06 -33.01
N ASN A 37 36.90 26.15 -33.06
CA ASN A 37 35.45 26.14 -33.27
C ASN A 37 35.11 25.83 -34.73
N TRP A 38 36.03 26.04 -35.67
CA TRP A 38 35.83 25.72 -37.08
C TRP A 38 36.09 24.23 -37.36
N VAL A 39 35.02 23.51 -37.71
CA VAL A 39 35.03 22.06 -37.95
C VAL A 39 34.51 21.73 -39.35
N THR A 40 34.86 20.54 -39.83
CA THR A 40 34.35 20.01 -41.10
C THR A 40 32.99 19.36 -40.90
N GLY A 41 32.19 19.24 -41.97
CA GLY A 41 30.89 18.56 -41.89
C GLY A 41 31.02 17.10 -41.47
N LYS A 42 31.99 16.36 -42.02
CA LYS A 42 32.22 14.93 -41.70
C LYS A 42 32.60 14.65 -40.24
N ASP A 43 33.13 15.65 -39.55
CA ASP A 43 33.56 15.53 -38.16
C ASP A 43 32.38 15.80 -37.19
N LEU A 44 31.25 16.30 -37.68
CA LEU A 44 30.06 16.61 -36.91
C LEU A 44 29.11 15.43 -36.83
N VAL A 45 28.65 15.12 -35.62
CA VAL A 45 27.71 14.01 -35.38
C VAL A 45 26.55 14.43 -34.48
N PHE A 46 25.34 14.26 -34.99
CA PHE A 46 24.09 14.44 -34.23
C PHE A 46 23.88 13.28 -33.26
N GLY A 47 23.34 13.59 -32.08
CA GLY A 47 23.00 12.60 -31.05
C GLY A 47 24.15 12.24 -30.10
N LEU A 48 25.35 12.82 -30.27
CA LEU A 48 26.43 12.68 -29.30
C LEU A 48 26.12 13.44 -28.01
N ILE A 49 26.50 12.86 -26.87
CA ILE A 49 26.41 13.50 -25.56
C ILE A 49 27.57 14.50 -25.37
N ALA A 50 28.77 14.14 -25.84
CA ALA A 50 30.00 14.93 -25.76
C ALA A 50 30.93 14.67 -26.95
N ASP A 51 31.92 15.56 -27.14
CA ASP A 51 32.96 15.42 -28.17
C ASP A 51 33.85 14.21 -27.91
N ILE A 52 34.26 13.54 -28.99
CA ILE A 52 35.19 12.41 -28.96
C ILE A 52 36.53 12.89 -29.53
N GLY A 53 37.26 13.64 -28.69
CA GLY A 53 38.44 14.40 -29.10
C GLY A 53 39.56 13.60 -29.78
N PHE A 54 39.77 12.33 -29.38
CA PHE A 54 40.81 11.48 -29.97
C PHE A 54 40.53 11.06 -31.43
N ARG A 55 39.28 11.16 -31.89
CA ARG A 55 38.88 10.89 -33.29
C ARG A 55 38.54 12.14 -34.08
N LYS A 56 38.68 13.33 -33.48
CA LYS A 56 38.19 14.60 -34.06
C LYS A 56 36.70 14.50 -34.45
N ILE A 57 35.91 13.82 -33.63
CA ILE A 57 34.45 13.74 -33.81
C ILE A 57 33.83 14.69 -32.79
N TYR A 58 33.03 15.63 -33.27
CA TYR A 58 32.44 16.68 -32.46
C TYR A 58 30.93 16.50 -32.41
N LYS A 59 30.37 16.70 -31.22
CA LYS A 59 28.93 16.87 -31.05
C LYS A 59 28.50 18.13 -31.78
N VAL A 60 27.41 18.05 -32.52
CA VAL A 60 26.75 19.24 -33.07
C VAL A 60 26.21 20.08 -31.91
N LYS A 61 26.78 21.27 -31.70
CA LYS A 61 26.32 22.22 -30.68
C LYS A 61 24.98 22.84 -31.05
N ASP A 62 24.29 23.40 -30.05
CA ASP A 62 22.93 23.92 -30.19
C ASP A 62 22.81 24.99 -31.28
N CYS A 63 23.81 25.87 -31.43
CA CYS A 63 23.86 26.90 -32.47
C CYS A 63 23.81 26.35 -33.90
N LEU A 64 24.22 25.10 -34.12
CA LEU A 64 24.24 24.46 -35.42
C LEU A 64 23.07 23.49 -35.64
N LYS A 65 22.27 23.19 -34.60
CA LYS A 65 21.19 22.19 -34.70
C LYS A 65 20.12 22.55 -35.71
N GLU A 66 19.81 23.83 -35.87
CA GLU A 66 18.81 24.32 -36.83
C GLU A 66 19.24 24.09 -38.30
N TYR A 67 20.52 23.86 -38.54
CA TYR A 67 21.13 23.64 -39.86
C TYR A 67 21.25 22.16 -40.23
N ARG A 68 20.41 21.30 -39.64
CA ARG A 68 20.51 19.84 -39.72
C ARG A 68 20.69 19.32 -41.15
N ASP A 69 19.82 19.70 -42.07
CA ASP A 69 19.86 19.19 -43.44
C ASP A 69 21.12 19.65 -44.18
N LEU A 70 21.52 20.92 -43.99
CA LEU A 70 22.76 21.46 -44.54
C LEU A 70 23.99 20.72 -44.01
N LEU A 71 24.03 20.43 -42.71
CA LEU A 71 25.12 19.68 -42.08
C LEU A 71 25.19 18.25 -42.61
N LEU A 72 24.06 17.56 -42.73
CA LEU A 72 24.01 16.22 -43.33
C LEU A 72 24.49 16.23 -44.79
N LEU A 73 24.11 17.24 -45.58
CA LEU A 73 24.60 17.41 -46.95
C LEU A 73 26.11 17.66 -47.01
N ALA A 74 26.68 18.31 -45.99
CA ALA A 74 28.11 18.58 -45.86
C ALA A 74 28.92 17.41 -45.26
N GLY A 75 28.27 16.28 -44.99
CA GLY A 75 28.92 15.05 -44.53
C GLY A 75 28.72 14.72 -43.05
N ALA A 76 27.97 15.53 -42.29
CA ALA A 76 27.64 15.19 -40.91
C ALA A 76 26.85 13.88 -40.85
N SER A 77 27.03 13.14 -39.75
CA SER A 77 26.29 11.91 -39.51
C SER A 77 25.39 12.03 -38.29
N GLU A 78 24.47 11.09 -38.13
CA GLU A 78 23.55 11.05 -36.99
C GLU A 78 23.60 9.67 -36.37
N ILE A 79 23.72 9.62 -35.04
CA ILE A 79 23.72 8.37 -34.30
C ILE A 79 22.35 7.73 -34.43
N LYS A 80 22.33 6.54 -35.05
CA LYS A 80 21.18 5.65 -35.02
C LYS A 80 21.30 4.78 -33.78
N THR A 81 20.62 5.16 -32.71
CA THR A 81 20.52 4.30 -31.53
C THR A 81 19.60 3.12 -31.85
N PRO A 82 20.02 1.86 -31.58
CA PRO A 82 19.10 0.73 -31.65
C PRO A 82 17.92 0.99 -30.71
N SER A 83 16.69 0.99 -31.23
CA SER A 83 15.51 1.00 -30.38
C SER A 83 15.38 -0.39 -29.74
N ILE A 84 16.03 -0.59 -28.60
CA ILE A 84 15.75 -1.75 -27.77
C ILE A 84 14.38 -1.47 -27.16
N SER A 85 13.35 -2.18 -27.62
CA SER A 85 12.10 -2.29 -26.88
C SER A 85 12.42 -3.06 -25.59
N LEU A 86 12.85 -2.33 -24.56
CA LEU A 86 12.99 -2.89 -23.22
C LEU A 86 11.59 -3.36 -22.82
N LEU A 87 11.35 -4.68 -22.96
CA LEU A 87 10.20 -5.31 -22.33
C LEU A 87 10.31 -4.99 -20.85
N SER A 88 9.38 -4.16 -20.38
CA SER A 88 9.05 -3.87 -18.98
C SER A 88 10.25 -3.87 -18.03
N ASN A 89 10.70 -2.68 -17.59
CA ASN A 89 11.61 -2.56 -16.45
C ASN A 89 11.20 -3.57 -15.37
N PRO A 90 12.09 -4.45 -14.87
CA PRO A 90 11.73 -5.40 -13.84
C PRO A 90 11.21 -4.61 -12.64
N THR A 91 9.90 -4.70 -12.39
CA THR A 91 9.26 -4.12 -11.22
C THR A 91 9.73 -4.94 -10.02
N PHE A 92 10.87 -4.55 -9.44
CA PHE A 92 11.32 -5.10 -8.16
C PHE A 92 10.39 -4.57 -7.07
N ASN A 93 9.36 -5.35 -6.75
CA ASN A 93 8.42 -5.03 -5.68
C ASN A 93 9.05 -5.34 -4.31
N SER A 94 10.04 -4.53 -3.93
CA SER A 94 10.76 -4.68 -2.67
C SER A 94 9.85 -4.52 -1.44
N LYS A 95 8.75 -3.76 -1.59
CA LYS A 95 7.76 -3.57 -0.52
C LYS A 95 7.08 -4.90 -0.19
N ASP A 96 6.49 -5.56 -1.18
CA ASP A 96 5.78 -6.83 -0.96
C ASP A 96 6.73 -7.93 -0.50
N LYS A 97 7.95 -7.96 -1.04
CA LYS A 97 8.98 -8.91 -0.59
C LYS A 97 9.30 -8.73 0.90
N LEU A 98 9.45 -7.48 1.37
CA LEU A 98 9.71 -7.20 2.78
C LEU A 98 8.51 -7.59 3.64
N LEU A 99 7.30 -7.16 3.25
CA LEU A 99 6.07 -7.42 3.99
C LEU A 99 5.81 -8.93 4.15
N ASN A 100 5.87 -9.66 3.03
CA ASN A 100 5.69 -11.11 3.02
C ASN A 100 6.75 -11.80 3.88
N SER A 101 8.02 -11.35 3.81
CA SER A 101 9.08 -11.93 4.64
C SER A 101 8.89 -11.67 6.14
N LEU A 102 8.36 -10.50 6.54
CA LEU A 102 8.05 -10.20 7.94
C LEU A 102 6.86 -11.04 8.42
N LEU A 103 5.81 -11.14 7.61
CA LEU A 103 4.62 -11.93 7.90
C LEU A 103 4.96 -13.43 7.99
N ASP A 104 5.77 -13.97 7.07
CA ASP A 104 6.21 -15.36 7.11
C ASP A 104 7.00 -15.68 8.39
N LYS A 105 7.86 -14.75 8.83
CA LYS A 105 8.58 -14.88 10.10
C LYS A 105 7.62 -14.88 11.28
N LEU A 106 6.66 -13.95 11.30
CA LEU A 106 5.61 -13.92 12.31
C LEU A 106 4.81 -15.23 12.32
N VAL A 107 4.34 -15.73 11.18
CA VAL A 107 3.48 -16.94 11.15
C VAL A 107 4.27 -18.21 11.48
N SER A 108 5.50 -18.34 10.98
CA SER A 108 6.31 -19.54 11.21
C SER A 108 6.84 -19.66 12.63
N GLN A 109 6.93 -18.54 13.37
CA GLN A 109 7.56 -18.46 14.70
C GLN A 109 8.94 -19.16 14.72
N SER A 110 9.65 -19.16 13.59
CA SER A 110 10.77 -20.08 13.32
C SER A 110 12.10 -19.65 13.91
N ASP A 111 12.20 -18.42 14.42
CA ASP A 111 13.43 -17.90 15.02
C ASP A 111 13.13 -16.84 16.08
N ASP A 112 13.02 -17.30 17.33
CA ASP A 112 12.81 -16.42 18.48
C ASP A 112 13.84 -15.28 18.55
N LYS A 113 15.04 -15.42 17.95
CA LYS A 113 16.09 -14.39 18.01
C LYS A 113 15.70 -13.11 17.29
N ASN A 114 14.79 -13.18 16.32
CA ASN A 114 14.34 -12.01 15.58
C ASN A 114 13.22 -11.26 16.29
N PHE A 115 12.63 -11.83 17.35
CA PHE A 115 11.57 -11.21 18.12
C PHE A 115 12.15 -10.54 19.37
N ASP A 116 11.80 -9.27 19.56
CA ASP A 116 12.22 -8.43 20.70
C ASP A 116 11.08 -8.25 21.73
N VAL A 117 9.89 -8.80 21.42
CA VAL A 117 8.75 -8.94 22.33
C VAL A 117 8.10 -10.32 22.17
N ILE A 118 7.64 -10.90 23.28
CA ILE A 118 6.86 -12.13 23.33
C ILE A 118 5.58 -11.84 24.09
N PHE A 119 4.43 -12.05 23.46
CA PHE A 119 3.12 -11.97 24.10
C PHE A 119 2.74 -13.33 24.67
N ILE A 120 2.29 -13.36 25.92
CA ILE A 120 1.80 -14.56 26.61
C ILE A 120 0.28 -14.42 26.72
N ILE A 121 -0.46 -15.25 25.98
CA ILE A 121 -1.93 -15.24 25.95
C ILE A 121 -2.42 -16.62 26.35
N GLY A 122 -2.87 -16.76 27.59
CA GLY A 122 -3.13 -18.08 28.19
C GLY A 122 -1.87 -18.93 28.20
N GLU A 123 -1.89 -20.06 27.49
CA GLU A 123 -0.76 -20.99 27.36
C GLU A 123 0.09 -20.72 26.10
N GLU A 124 -0.37 -19.86 25.19
CA GLU A 124 0.35 -19.55 23.95
C GLU A 124 1.37 -18.42 24.14
N LYS A 125 2.54 -18.59 23.54
CA LYS A 125 3.58 -17.57 23.40
C LYS A 125 3.71 -17.16 21.95
N ILE A 126 3.60 -15.86 21.68
CA ILE A 126 3.68 -15.29 20.33
C ILE A 126 4.80 -14.25 20.29
N GLY A 127 5.88 -14.57 19.60
CA GLY A 127 6.97 -13.62 19.33
C GLY A 127 6.58 -12.63 18.24
N ALA A 128 6.94 -11.35 18.42
CA ALA A 128 6.71 -10.28 17.48
C ALA A 128 7.83 -9.21 17.51
N ASN A 129 7.65 -8.14 16.74
CA ASN A 129 8.61 -7.05 16.58
C ASN A 129 8.03 -5.72 17.07
N LYS A 130 8.63 -5.12 18.11
CA LYS A 130 8.21 -3.83 18.67
C LYS A 130 8.20 -2.73 17.62
N CYS A 131 9.23 -2.67 16.78
CA CYS A 131 9.33 -1.62 15.76
C CYS A 131 8.23 -1.71 14.70
N VAL A 132 7.82 -2.93 14.30
CA VAL A 132 6.74 -3.14 13.33
C VAL A 132 5.43 -2.70 13.96
N LEU A 133 5.11 -3.17 15.17
CA LEU A 133 3.86 -2.85 15.86
C LEU A 133 3.75 -1.36 16.20
N SER A 134 4.84 -0.74 16.68
CA SER A 134 4.87 0.70 17.01
C SER A 134 4.68 1.58 15.77
N ALA A 135 5.15 1.13 14.60
CA ALA A 135 5.04 1.91 13.37
C ALA A 135 3.60 2.03 12.86
N VAL A 136 2.70 1.14 13.29
CA VAL A 136 1.30 1.08 12.81
C VAL A 136 0.26 1.13 13.94
N SER A 137 0.67 1.26 15.20
CA SER A 137 -0.24 1.33 16.35
C SER A 137 0.36 2.18 17.47
N THR A 138 -0.33 3.28 17.78
CA THR A 138 -0.02 4.20 18.89
C THR A 138 -0.14 3.53 20.25
N TYR A 139 -1.07 2.58 20.40
CA TYR A 139 -1.20 1.75 21.60
C TYR A 139 0.11 0.99 21.87
N PHE A 140 0.61 0.24 20.87
CA PHE A 140 1.84 -0.53 21.03
C PHE A 140 3.06 0.37 21.19
N GLU A 141 3.14 1.48 20.45
CA GLU A 141 4.19 2.49 20.65
C GLU A 141 4.24 2.99 22.10
N THR A 142 3.09 3.36 22.65
CA THR A 142 2.95 3.85 24.04
C THR A 142 3.29 2.76 25.04
N MET A 143 2.78 1.54 24.82
CA MET A 143 3.04 0.36 25.65
C MET A 143 4.54 0.06 25.76
N PHE A 144 5.28 0.11 24.65
CA PHE A 144 6.71 -0.16 24.63
C PHE A 144 7.55 1.03 25.12
N SER A 145 7.08 2.26 24.95
CA SER A 145 7.79 3.47 25.43
C SER A 145 7.69 3.64 26.94
N ASN A 146 6.53 3.31 27.54
CA ASN A 146 6.31 3.41 28.98
C ASN A 146 6.87 2.22 29.76
N GLY A 147 7.19 1.12 29.07
CA GLY A 147 7.87 -0.03 29.64
C GLY A 147 9.34 0.28 29.93
N SER A 148 9.64 0.75 31.15
CA SER A 148 11.02 0.96 31.60
C SER A 148 11.84 -0.33 31.49
N ASN A 149 12.82 -0.33 30.59
CA ASN A 149 13.94 -1.27 30.53
C ASN A 149 14.52 -1.52 31.95
N LYS A 150 14.25 -2.70 32.52
CA LYS A 150 14.97 -3.22 33.69
C LYS A 150 15.32 -4.70 33.57
N SER A 151 15.32 -5.26 32.37
CA SER A 151 16.01 -6.52 32.11
C SER A 151 17.14 -6.25 31.12
N THR A 152 18.33 -6.72 31.47
CA THR A 152 19.50 -6.84 30.58
C THR A 152 19.30 -7.94 29.52
N GLU A 153 18.08 -8.44 29.36
CA GLU A 153 17.70 -9.45 28.39
C GLU A 153 17.09 -8.78 27.16
N ASN A 154 17.55 -9.14 25.97
CA ASN A 154 17.14 -8.53 24.70
C ASN A 154 15.65 -8.75 24.34
N LYS A 155 14.87 -9.46 25.16
CA LYS A 155 13.47 -9.81 24.91
C LYS A 155 12.60 -9.47 26.11
N ILE A 156 11.43 -8.89 25.83
CA ILE A 156 10.43 -8.58 26.85
C ILE A 156 9.26 -9.56 26.69
N GLU A 157 8.83 -10.18 27.79
CA GLU A 157 7.58 -10.94 27.82
C GLU A 157 6.44 -10.06 28.36
N ILE A 158 5.27 -10.11 27.72
CA ILE A 158 4.08 -9.34 28.11
C ILE A 158 2.86 -10.25 28.16
N SER A 159 2.20 -10.31 29.33
CA SER A 159 0.95 -11.04 29.49
C SER A 159 -0.24 -10.24 28.96
N ILE A 160 -1.07 -10.90 28.15
CA ILE A 160 -2.30 -10.37 27.56
C ILE A 160 -3.46 -11.27 28.04
N ASN A 161 -4.45 -10.67 28.71
CA ASN A 161 -5.53 -11.40 29.39
C ASN A 161 -6.93 -10.99 28.90
N ASP A 162 -7.02 -9.97 28.06
CA ASP A 162 -8.26 -9.31 27.59
C ASP A 162 -8.83 -9.93 26.30
N THR A 163 -8.07 -10.82 25.66
CA THR A 163 -8.39 -11.46 24.38
C THR A 163 -7.93 -12.92 24.33
N THR A 164 -8.36 -13.65 23.29
CA THR A 164 -7.95 -15.02 23.02
C THR A 164 -6.78 -15.07 22.03
N PRO A 165 -5.99 -16.15 21.98
CA PRO A 165 -4.86 -16.27 21.04
C PRO A 165 -5.30 -16.09 19.58
N ASN A 166 -6.45 -16.67 19.21
CA ASN A 166 -7.02 -16.58 17.87
C ASN A 166 -7.32 -15.14 17.45
N ILE A 167 -7.96 -14.36 18.32
CA ILE A 167 -8.29 -12.95 18.05
C ILE A 167 -7.01 -12.13 17.97
N PHE A 168 -6.07 -12.34 18.89
CA PHE A 168 -4.80 -11.63 18.89
C PHE A 168 -3.95 -11.92 17.66
N TRP A 169 -3.94 -13.17 17.17
CA TRP A 169 -3.28 -13.54 15.92
C TRP A 169 -3.79 -12.77 14.71
N VAL A 170 -5.10 -12.51 14.65
CA VAL A 170 -5.71 -11.73 13.55
C VAL A 170 -5.24 -10.29 13.60
N ILE A 171 -5.27 -9.67 14.79
CA ILE A 171 -4.77 -8.30 15.00
C ILE A 171 -3.29 -8.21 14.62
N LEU A 172 -2.45 -9.13 15.10
CA LEU A 172 -1.02 -9.11 14.77
C LEU A 172 -0.76 -9.26 13.28
N ARG A 173 -1.42 -10.19 12.60
CA ARG A 173 -1.24 -10.38 11.16
C ARG A 173 -1.67 -9.15 10.35
N TRP A 174 -2.78 -8.53 10.76
CA TRP A 174 -3.24 -7.28 10.16
C TRP A 174 -2.23 -6.14 10.37
N LEU A 175 -1.65 -6.00 11.57
CA LEU A 175 -0.59 -5.03 11.85
C LEU A 175 0.70 -5.31 11.05
N TYR A 176 0.94 -6.57 10.67
CA TYR A 176 2.01 -6.96 9.75
C TYR A 176 1.64 -6.78 8.26
N GLY A 177 0.49 -6.14 7.97
CA GLY A 177 0.02 -5.78 6.64
C GLY A 177 -0.69 -6.89 5.87
N GLN A 178 -1.10 -7.98 6.54
CA GLN A 178 -2.03 -8.94 5.94
C GLN A 178 -3.44 -8.32 5.86
N SER A 179 -4.21 -8.66 4.82
CA SER A 179 -5.62 -8.27 4.76
C SER A 179 -6.40 -8.86 5.94
N PHE A 180 -7.44 -8.19 6.42
CA PHE A 180 -8.28 -8.73 7.48
C PHE A 180 -8.90 -10.07 7.08
N GLU A 181 -9.38 -10.18 5.83
CA GLU A 181 -9.98 -11.40 5.30
C GLU A 181 -9.02 -12.59 5.36
N ASP A 182 -7.76 -12.43 4.95
CA ASP A 182 -6.77 -13.52 4.99
C ASP A 182 -6.36 -13.86 6.42
N ALA A 183 -6.19 -12.84 7.27
CA ALA A 183 -5.88 -13.02 8.69
C ALA A 183 -7.00 -13.80 9.40
N ALA A 184 -8.26 -13.40 9.21
CA ALA A 184 -9.44 -14.05 9.79
C ALA A 184 -9.64 -15.48 9.26
N LYS A 185 -9.54 -15.70 7.94
CA LYS A 185 -9.66 -17.04 7.32
C LYS A 185 -8.68 -18.05 7.92
N SER A 186 -7.47 -17.61 8.25
CA SER A 186 -6.45 -18.51 8.80
C SER A 186 -6.79 -19.07 10.18
N VAL A 187 -7.66 -18.37 10.92
CA VAL A 187 -8.17 -18.78 12.23
C VAL A 187 -9.47 -19.56 12.06
N LEU A 188 -10.40 -19.04 11.25
CA LEU A 188 -11.71 -19.66 11.03
C LEU A 188 -11.62 -21.04 10.36
N ARG A 189 -10.66 -21.26 9.44
CA ARG A 189 -10.45 -22.55 8.75
C ARG A 189 -10.00 -23.69 9.66
N LYS A 190 -9.56 -23.40 10.90
CA LYS A 190 -9.16 -24.44 11.86
C LYS A 190 -10.36 -25.14 12.51
N ARG A 191 -11.59 -24.67 12.29
CA ARG A 191 -12.81 -25.25 12.86
C ARG A 191 -13.59 -26.00 11.78
N ASP A 192 -13.97 -27.26 12.05
CA ASP A 192 -14.66 -28.14 11.08
C ASP A 192 -15.91 -27.47 10.47
N GLU A 193 -16.00 -27.48 9.14
CA GLU A 193 -17.02 -26.81 8.32
C GLU A 193 -18.46 -27.35 8.47
N PHE A 194 -18.73 -28.28 9.39
CA PHE A 194 -19.95 -29.11 9.40
C PHE A 194 -20.98 -28.81 10.49
N THR A 195 -20.94 -27.65 11.15
CA THR A 195 -21.95 -27.31 12.17
C THR A 195 -22.97 -26.28 11.66
N THR A 196 -24.23 -26.50 12.01
CA THR A 196 -25.38 -25.61 11.77
C THR A 196 -25.29 -24.24 12.48
N GLU A 197 -24.23 -24.01 13.25
CA GLU A 197 -23.99 -22.80 14.06
C GLU A 197 -22.94 -21.86 13.46
N LYS A 198 -22.54 -22.09 12.20
CA LYS A 198 -21.47 -21.34 11.54
C LYS A 198 -21.68 -19.83 11.56
N GLU A 199 -22.90 -19.37 11.27
CA GLU A 199 -23.24 -17.93 11.24
C GLU A 199 -23.14 -17.29 12.64
N SER A 200 -23.62 -17.97 13.68
CA SER A 200 -23.55 -17.50 15.07
C SER A 200 -22.11 -17.41 15.57
N TYR A 201 -21.29 -18.39 15.21
CA TYR A 201 -19.86 -18.38 15.52
C TYR A 201 -19.11 -17.27 14.80
N GLU A 202 -19.35 -17.07 13.50
CA GLU A 202 -18.71 -16.01 12.72
C GLU A 202 -19.06 -14.63 13.27
N LEU A 203 -20.34 -14.39 13.62
CA LEU A 203 -20.75 -13.15 14.27
C LEU A 203 -20.03 -12.94 15.60
N THR A 204 -20.03 -13.94 16.49
CA THR A 204 -19.33 -13.88 17.79
C THR A 204 -17.84 -13.56 17.59
N PHE A 205 -17.19 -14.21 16.62
CA PHE A 205 -15.80 -13.94 16.28
C PHE A 205 -15.57 -12.49 15.82
N LEU A 206 -16.43 -11.94 14.96
CA LEU A 206 -16.32 -10.55 14.53
C LEU A 206 -16.55 -9.56 15.67
N ILE A 207 -17.48 -9.85 16.58
CA ILE A 207 -17.70 -9.05 17.79
C ILE A 207 -16.46 -9.07 18.70
N ASP A 208 -15.81 -10.23 18.88
CA ASP A 208 -14.58 -10.33 19.66
C ASP A 208 -13.42 -9.55 19.00
N ILE A 209 -13.33 -9.56 17.66
CA ILE A 209 -12.40 -8.71 16.93
C ILE A 209 -12.75 -7.23 17.16
N LEU A 210 -14.02 -6.84 17.05
CA LEU A 210 -14.45 -5.46 17.25
C LEU A 210 -14.07 -4.94 18.65
N LYS A 211 -14.29 -5.76 19.68
CA LYS A 211 -13.80 -5.49 21.05
C LYS A 211 -12.29 -5.28 21.09
N ALA A 212 -11.52 -6.15 20.45
CA ALA A 212 -10.07 -6.02 20.39
C ALA A 212 -9.64 -4.75 19.64
N THR A 213 -10.34 -4.35 18.58
CA THR A 213 -10.01 -3.13 17.84
C THR A 213 -10.20 -1.86 18.65
N ASP A 214 -11.24 -1.80 19.50
CA ASP A 214 -11.44 -0.69 20.44
C ASP A 214 -10.36 -0.69 21.54
N PHE A 215 -9.99 -1.88 22.05
CA PHE A 215 -9.01 -2.00 23.13
C PHE A 215 -7.58 -1.64 22.69
N TYR A 216 -7.14 -2.15 21.53
CA TYR A 216 -5.80 -1.89 20.98
C TYR A 216 -5.73 -0.61 20.14
N GLU A 217 -6.83 0.14 20.04
CA GLU A 217 -6.94 1.38 19.27
C GLU A 217 -6.41 1.26 17.83
N VAL A 218 -6.76 0.16 17.15
CA VAL A 218 -6.30 -0.11 15.76
C VAL A 218 -7.34 0.33 14.73
N GLU A 219 -6.87 0.83 13.58
CA GLU A 219 -7.74 1.38 12.51
C GLU A 219 -8.63 0.33 11.83
N LEU A 220 -8.44 -0.95 12.12
CA LEU A 220 -9.25 -2.08 11.62
C LEU A 220 -10.74 -2.00 12.01
N LYS A 221 -11.09 -1.19 13.01
CA LYS A 221 -12.43 -1.09 13.58
C LYS A 221 -13.53 -0.87 12.53
N ASP A 222 -13.38 0.14 11.68
CA ASP A 222 -14.35 0.49 10.63
C ASP A 222 -14.58 -0.65 9.63
N GLU A 223 -13.51 -1.36 9.25
CA GLU A 223 -13.57 -2.50 8.32
C GLU A 223 -14.37 -3.66 8.92
N VAL A 224 -14.22 -3.90 10.23
CA VAL A 224 -14.95 -4.94 10.96
C VAL A 224 -16.42 -4.56 11.12
N GLU A 225 -16.73 -3.30 11.44
CA GLU A 225 -18.10 -2.78 11.49
C GLU A 225 -18.81 -2.96 10.14
N ASP A 226 -18.17 -2.55 9.05
CA ASP A 226 -18.71 -2.71 7.70
C ASP A 226 -18.92 -4.17 7.34
N LEU A 227 -18.03 -5.07 7.76
CA LEU A 227 -18.19 -6.50 7.50
C LEU A 227 -19.43 -7.07 8.22
N ILE A 228 -19.62 -6.73 9.50
CA ILE A 228 -20.80 -7.17 10.28
C ILE A 228 -22.09 -6.65 9.66
N ILE A 229 -22.10 -5.40 9.20
CA ILE A 229 -23.25 -4.79 8.53
C ILE A 229 -23.59 -5.53 7.22
N ASN A 230 -22.57 -5.85 6.42
CA ASN A 230 -22.76 -6.42 5.08
C ASN A 230 -22.96 -7.95 5.06
N SER A 231 -22.60 -8.66 6.13
CA SER A 231 -22.66 -10.12 6.23
C SER A 231 -24.06 -10.68 6.53
N LYS A 232 -25.07 -9.82 6.73
CA LYS A 232 -26.46 -10.20 7.04
C LYS A 232 -26.64 -10.99 8.34
N TYR A 233 -25.66 -10.99 9.25
CA TYR A 233 -25.80 -11.63 10.55
C TYR A 233 -26.80 -10.91 11.47
N ILE A 234 -27.01 -9.61 11.25
CA ILE A 234 -27.94 -8.79 12.01
C ILE A 234 -29.38 -9.12 11.59
N ASN A 235 -30.19 -9.50 12.57
CA ASN A 235 -31.60 -9.78 12.41
C ASN A 235 -32.40 -9.30 13.64
N PHE A 236 -33.72 -9.42 13.60
CA PHE A 236 -34.60 -8.95 14.67
C PHE A 236 -34.35 -9.63 16.03
N ALA A 237 -33.65 -10.78 16.07
CA ALA A 237 -33.32 -11.52 17.29
C ALA A 237 -32.11 -10.99 18.03
N ASN A 238 -31.10 -10.53 17.31
CA ASN A 238 -29.81 -10.18 17.89
C ASN A 238 -29.49 -8.68 17.79
N VAL A 239 -30.28 -7.90 17.04
CA VAL A 239 -29.98 -6.47 16.79
C VAL A 239 -29.85 -5.63 18.07
N CYS A 240 -30.64 -5.92 19.10
CA CYS A 240 -30.55 -5.19 20.37
C CYS A 240 -29.25 -5.50 21.12
N GLU A 241 -28.84 -6.78 21.18
CA GLU A 241 -27.56 -7.17 21.79
C GLU A 241 -26.38 -6.56 21.02
N ILE A 242 -26.43 -6.61 19.69
CA ILE A 242 -25.40 -6.01 18.83
C ILE A 242 -25.35 -4.49 19.03
N LEU A 243 -26.50 -3.83 19.21
CA LEU A 243 -26.55 -2.40 19.52
C LEU A 243 -25.83 -2.08 20.84
N GLU A 244 -26.13 -2.82 21.91
CA GLU A 244 -25.46 -2.64 23.21
C GLU A 244 -23.94 -2.85 23.11
N LEU A 245 -23.51 -3.90 22.40
CA LEU A 245 -22.10 -4.18 22.17
C LEU A 245 -21.43 -3.10 21.33
N SER A 246 -22.12 -2.59 20.29
CA SER A 246 -21.59 -1.52 19.45
C SER A 246 -21.38 -0.22 20.24
N ASP A 247 -22.29 0.12 21.15
CA ASP A 247 -22.13 1.27 22.03
C ASP A 247 -20.97 1.06 23.01
N LYS A 248 -20.91 -0.12 23.63
CA LYS A 248 -19.84 -0.51 24.57
C LYS A 248 -18.45 -0.44 23.95
N PHE A 249 -18.31 -0.87 22.70
CA PHE A 249 -17.05 -0.88 21.97
C PHE A 249 -16.88 0.37 21.09
N LYS A 250 -17.69 1.43 21.28
CA LYS A 250 -17.62 2.70 20.53
C LYS A 250 -17.61 2.51 19.00
N ALA A 251 -18.34 1.51 18.51
CA ALA A 251 -18.47 1.14 17.11
C ALA A 251 -19.61 1.94 16.49
N THR A 252 -19.32 3.16 16.08
CA THR A 252 -20.34 4.16 15.71
C THR A 252 -21.13 3.81 14.46
N ARG A 253 -20.51 3.20 13.45
CA ARG A 253 -21.17 2.86 12.17
C ARG A 253 -22.13 1.69 12.37
N LEU A 254 -21.69 0.69 13.15
CA LEU A 254 -22.52 -0.46 13.54
C LEU A 254 -23.68 -0.02 14.43
N LYS A 255 -23.43 0.90 15.38
CA LYS A 255 -24.47 1.49 16.23
C LYS A 255 -25.53 2.19 15.38
N ASP A 256 -25.13 3.12 14.53
CA ASP A 256 -26.04 3.87 13.64
C ASP A 256 -26.86 2.92 12.74
N TYR A 257 -26.23 1.86 12.24
CA TYR A 257 -26.91 0.83 11.46
C TYR A 257 -27.95 0.08 12.28
N CYS A 258 -27.60 -0.39 13.50
CA CYS A 258 -28.53 -1.09 14.38
C CYS A 258 -29.73 -0.22 14.77
N GLU A 259 -29.50 1.04 15.12
CA GLU A 259 -30.58 2.00 15.42
C GLU A 259 -31.52 2.16 14.22
N LYS A 260 -30.98 2.30 13.01
CA LYS A 260 -31.77 2.39 11.78
C LYS A 260 -32.52 1.09 11.48
N TYR A 261 -31.90 -0.06 11.70
CA TYR A 261 -32.54 -1.37 11.52
C TYR A 261 -33.73 -1.53 12.46
N ILE A 262 -33.57 -1.16 13.73
CA ILE A 262 -34.62 -1.19 14.74
C ILE A 262 -35.77 -0.25 14.34
N LYS A 263 -35.48 0.99 13.92
CA LYS A 263 -36.50 1.94 13.45
C LYS A 263 -37.36 1.35 12.32
N LEU A 264 -36.73 0.69 11.35
CA LEU A 264 -37.41 0.12 10.18
C LEU A 264 -38.21 -1.16 10.49
N ASN A 265 -37.77 -1.96 11.47
CA ASN A 265 -38.34 -3.27 11.79
C ASN A 265 -38.98 -3.34 13.18
N ARG A 266 -39.35 -2.18 13.75
CA ARG A 266 -39.74 -2.02 15.15
C ARG A 266 -40.74 -3.06 15.65
N GLN A 267 -41.79 -3.32 14.88
CA GLN A 267 -42.84 -4.25 15.31
C GLN A 267 -42.30 -5.67 15.45
N LEU A 268 -41.49 -6.14 14.50
CA LEU A 268 -40.87 -7.48 14.53
C LEU A 268 -39.91 -7.63 15.71
N VAL A 269 -39.13 -6.59 16.00
CA VAL A 269 -38.22 -6.58 17.16
C VAL A 269 -39.01 -6.65 18.47
N ILE A 270 -40.09 -5.87 18.60
CA ILE A 270 -40.96 -5.91 19.79
C ILE A 270 -41.63 -7.28 19.95
N ASP A 271 -42.21 -7.82 18.88
CA ASP A 271 -42.92 -9.09 18.92
C ASP A 271 -42.00 -10.21 19.41
N GLN A 272 -40.76 -10.24 18.92
CA GLN A 272 -39.75 -11.19 19.40
C GLN A 272 -39.38 -10.98 20.88
N LEU A 273 -39.21 -9.73 21.32
CA LEU A 273 -38.90 -9.44 22.73
C LEU A 273 -40.01 -9.89 23.69
N VAL A 274 -41.27 -9.81 23.25
CA VAL A 274 -42.42 -10.27 24.04
C VAL A 274 -42.47 -11.79 24.13
N GLU A 275 -42.05 -12.49 23.07
CA GLU A 275 -42.16 -13.95 22.94
C GLU A 275 -40.99 -14.70 23.61
N PHE A 276 -39.77 -14.14 23.65
CA PHE A 276 -38.56 -14.88 24.06
C PHE A 276 -37.87 -14.43 25.36
N HIS A 277 -38.09 -13.22 25.88
CA HIS A 277 -37.48 -12.79 27.15
C HIS A 277 -38.43 -13.03 28.33
N GLU A 278 -38.24 -14.16 29.01
CA GLU A 278 -38.87 -14.43 30.32
C GLU A 278 -38.25 -13.55 31.43
N ASP A 279 -36.99 -13.12 31.28
CA ASP A 279 -36.33 -12.20 32.21
C ASP A 279 -36.89 -10.77 32.05
N THR A 280 -37.61 -10.33 33.06
CA THR A 280 -38.27 -9.02 33.11
C THR A 280 -37.27 -7.86 33.12
N ASN A 281 -36.04 -8.07 33.59
CA ASN A 281 -35.02 -7.04 33.70
C ASN A 281 -34.31 -6.79 32.35
N GLU A 282 -33.95 -7.85 31.62
CA GLU A 282 -33.41 -7.72 30.26
C GLU A 282 -34.44 -7.10 29.32
N ARG A 283 -35.69 -7.57 29.41
CA ARG A 283 -36.80 -7.02 28.64
C ARG A 283 -37.02 -5.53 28.91
N SER A 284 -36.90 -5.09 30.17
CA SER A 284 -37.04 -3.66 30.51
C SER A 284 -35.93 -2.81 29.90
N LYS A 285 -34.67 -3.26 30.00
CA LYS A 285 -33.52 -2.54 29.39
C LYS A 285 -33.64 -2.43 27.88
N MET A 286 -34.05 -3.50 27.21
CA MET A 286 -34.27 -3.50 25.76
C MET A 286 -35.43 -2.59 25.36
N LEU A 287 -36.50 -2.52 26.16
CA LEU A 287 -37.60 -1.56 25.93
C LEU A 287 -37.12 -0.11 26.08
N ASP A 288 -36.27 0.18 27.06
CA ASP A 288 -35.68 1.51 27.23
C ASP A 288 -34.79 1.90 26.04
N LEU A 289 -34.00 0.96 25.51
CA LEU A 289 -33.22 1.16 24.27
C LEU A 289 -34.13 1.46 23.08
N LEU A 290 -35.23 0.72 22.90
CA LEU A 290 -36.20 0.98 21.82
C LEU A 290 -36.87 2.35 21.94
N LEU A 291 -37.04 2.86 23.16
CA LEU A 291 -37.56 4.20 23.40
C LEU A 291 -36.50 5.27 23.10
N ALA A 292 -35.25 5.06 23.50
CA ALA A 292 -34.14 5.98 23.24
C ALA A 292 -33.84 6.14 21.75
N VAL A 293 -34.00 5.08 20.96
CA VAL A 293 -33.81 5.13 19.51
C VAL A 293 -34.86 6.03 18.82
N ASN A 294 -36.02 6.31 19.44
CA ASN A 294 -37.10 7.11 18.82
C ASN A 294 -36.95 8.64 18.98
N GLU A 295 -36.04 9.13 19.82
CA GLU A 295 -35.73 10.57 19.96
C GLU A 295 -34.74 11.04 18.88
#